data_AF-A0A653MJ28-F1
#
_entry.id   AF-A0A653MJ28-F1
#
_cell.length_a   1.000
_cell.length_b   1.000
_cell.length_c   1.000
_cell.angle_alpha   90.00
_cell.angle_beta   90.00
_cell.angle_gamma   90.00
#
_symmetry.space_group_name_H-M   'P 1'
#
loop_
_entity.id
_entity.type
_entity.pdbx_description
1 polymer ?
#
loop_
_entity_poly.entity_id
_entity_poly.type
_entity_poly.pdbx_seq_one_letter_code
_entity_poly.pdbx_strand_id
1 'polypeptide(L)'
;MTQQLRASSAVASSAGQAFAGLFRLLKLARPDRPIHPQGLGLHGTLTRTGNPSGPSGIDWLDAPGTDQVVARFSRSLGLPQALPDILGLALRVSPPGAGGPADVLFASTGWGLPGRFLLVPRLDVAGAAMTTLMPYRGSRGPVLLGLRTRSLPPGSLASGAWVLGLHWATPGGRWRECGEVRLHAGARPTDIPLRFDPLEHQPPGAQAYSWTRRLRKPSYRAARRPAPPAVGRPLESPAPLGKSTTATGRNSMSTVSQLFKTPSADVWRVIADGWLYSGWVVGASRIRDVDAEWPRVGSQLHHSVGAWPLVIDDSSRVTAVEPGRSLELVARGWPMGEAKVEMTLEDRGNQCLVTIAEDAIRGPGKLMPKFLRDPLISARNRETLRRLELMAIGGAGK
;
A
#
# COMPACT_ATOMS: atom_id res chain seq x y z
N MET A 1 16.80 21.73 -18.60
CA MET A 1 16.96 21.29 -17.19
C MET A 1 15.73 21.57 -16.30
N THR A 2 14.81 22.46 -16.70
CA THR A 2 13.64 22.90 -15.92
C THR A 2 12.38 22.01 -16.05
N GLN A 3 12.25 21.23 -17.14
CA GLN A 3 11.09 20.34 -17.38
C GLN A 3 11.14 19.02 -16.57
N GLN A 4 12.31 18.39 -16.42
CA GLN A 4 12.49 17.16 -15.62
C GLN A 4 12.18 17.37 -14.13
N LEU A 5 12.48 18.56 -13.58
CA LEU A 5 12.16 18.93 -12.20
C LEU A 5 10.66 19.12 -11.96
N ARG A 6 9.92 19.64 -12.96
CA ARG A 6 8.45 19.82 -12.89
C ARG A 6 7.70 18.49 -12.97
N ALA A 7 8.07 17.59 -13.88
CA ALA A 7 7.45 16.25 -13.99
C ALA A 7 7.65 15.42 -12.70
N SER A 8 8.85 15.45 -12.12
CA SER A 8 9.18 14.79 -10.85
C SER A 8 8.38 15.36 -9.66
N SER A 9 7.96 16.63 -9.73
CA SER A 9 7.18 17.29 -8.69
C SER A 9 5.70 16.91 -8.70
N ALA A 10 5.12 16.69 -9.88
CA ALA A 10 3.73 16.29 -10.04
C ALA A 10 3.52 14.82 -9.62
N VAL A 11 4.36 13.90 -10.10
CA VAL A 11 4.31 12.47 -9.75
C VAL A 11 4.49 12.24 -8.25
N ALA A 12 5.43 12.97 -7.63
CA ALA A 12 5.65 12.86 -6.18
C ALA A 12 4.46 13.38 -5.35
N SER A 13 3.73 14.37 -5.86
CA SER A 13 2.57 14.96 -5.20
C SER A 13 1.35 14.04 -5.31
N SER A 14 1.12 13.44 -6.48
CA SER A 14 0.01 12.48 -6.70
C SER A 14 0.20 11.19 -5.91
N ALA A 15 1.41 10.63 -5.89
CA ALA A 15 1.73 9.47 -5.07
C ALA A 15 1.58 9.79 -3.56
N GLY A 16 2.02 10.97 -3.11
CA GLY A 16 1.84 11.41 -1.73
C GLY A 16 0.37 11.57 -1.32
N GLN A 17 -0.50 11.98 -2.23
CA GLN A 17 -1.95 12.05 -1.99
C GLN A 17 -2.60 10.66 -1.96
N ALA A 18 -2.18 9.73 -2.83
CA ALA A 18 -2.64 8.34 -2.80
C ALA A 18 -2.24 7.63 -1.49
N PHE A 19 -0.99 7.80 -1.05
CA PHE A 19 -0.54 7.32 0.26
C PHE A 19 -1.32 7.96 1.40
N ALA A 20 -1.62 9.27 1.35
CA ALA A 20 -2.43 9.94 2.36
C ALA A 20 -3.90 9.45 2.35
N GLY A 21 -4.46 9.11 1.19
CA GLY A 21 -5.78 8.50 1.06
C GLY A 21 -5.84 7.12 1.72
N LEU A 22 -4.88 6.26 1.42
CA LEU A 22 -4.72 4.95 2.08
C LEU A 22 -4.52 5.11 3.60
N PHE A 23 -3.74 6.10 4.02
CA PHE A 23 -3.50 6.41 5.44
C PHE A 23 -4.77 6.89 6.16
N ARG A 24 -5.62 7.69 5.49
CA ARG A 24 -6.92 8.13 6.02
C ARG A 24 -7.88 6.95 6.16
N LEU A 25 -7.93 6.06 5.16
CA LEU A 25 -8.74 4.84 5.22
C LEU A 25 -8.30 3.91 6.36
N LEU A 26 -7.00 3.73 6.56
CA LEU A 26 -6.46 2.96 7.70
C LEU A 26 -6.80 3.61 9.05
N LYS A 27 -6.83 4.95 9.11
CA LYS A 27 -7.18 5.69 10.33
C LYS A 27 -8.66 5.58 10.71
N LEU A 28 -9.56 5.36 9.73
CA LEU A 28 -10.98 5.09 9.99
C LEU A 28 -11.18 3.76 10.73
N ALA A 29 -10.32 2.77 10.48
CA ALA A 29 -10.34 1.49 11.19
C ALA A 29 -9.50 1.49 12.47
N ARG A 30 -8.45 2.34 12.54
CA ARG A 30 -7.48 2.38 13.65
C ARG A 30 -7.07 3.84 13.97
N PRO A 31 -7.80 4.54 14.85
CA PRO A 31 -7.67 5.99 15.05
C PRO A 31 -6.34 6.47 15.64
N ASP A 32 -5.67 5.66 16.47
CA ASP A 32 -4.45 6.09 17.20
C ASP A 32 -3.14 5.84 16.44
N ARG A 33 -2.99 4.68 15.77
CA ARG A 33 -1.82 4.32 14.95
C ARG A 33 -2.23 3.50 13.72
N PRO A 34 -2.54 4.16 12.58
CA PRO A 34 -3.06 3.50 11.38
C PRO A 34 -2.07 2.54 10.69
N ILE A 35 -0.77 2.74 10.90
CA ILE A 35 0.30 1.79 10.54
C ILE A 35 1.23 1.62 11.74
N HIS A 36 1.84 0.44 11.88
CA HIS A 36 2.69 0.07 13.03
C HIS A 36 1.97 0.09 14.39
N PRO A 37 0.81 -0.59 14.55
CA PRO A 37 0.02 -0.56 15.79
C PRO A 37 0.73 -1.21 16.99
N GLN A 38 1.58 -2.21 16.72
CA GLN A 38 2.39 -2.89 17.72
C GLN A 38 3.86 -2.77 17.30
N GLY A 39 4.67 -2.18 18.17
CA GLY A 39 6.11 -2.07 17.99
C GLY A 39 6.86 -2.62 19.19
N LEU A 40 8.06 -3.12 18.94
CA LEU A 40 9.00 -3.50 19.99
C LEU A 40 10.08 -2.42 20.07
N GLY A 41 10.22 -1.84 21.26
CA GLY A 41 11.33 -0.96 21.58
C GLY A 41 12.63 -1.73 21.74
N LEU A 42 13.67 -1.22 21.10
CA LEU A 42 15.00 -1.79 21.08
C LEU A 42 16.03 -0.70 21.38
N HIS A 43 17.13 -1.09 21.99
CA HIS A 43 18.28 -0.24 22.31
C HIS A 43 19.56 -0.91 21.84
N GLY A 44 20.60 -0.14 21.62
CA GLY A 44 21.93 -0.67 21.39
C GLY A 44 22.83 0.29 20.65
N THR A 45 23.68 -0.23 19.80
CA THR A 45 24.77 0.53 19.18
C THR A 45 24.81 0.35 17.67
N LEU A 46 25.24 1.40 16.98
CA LEU A 46 25.63 1.37 15.58
C LEU A 46 27.14 1.64 15.52
N THR A 47 27.89 0.64 15.05
CA THR A 47 29.32 0.78 14.77
C THR A 47 29.50 1.04 13.29
N ARG A 48 30.06 2.19 12.94
CA ARG A 48 30.44 2.59 11.59
C ARG A 48 31.91 2.27 11.37
N THR A 49 32.23 1.64 10.26
CA THR A 49 33.60 1.28 9.88
C THR A 49 34.04 1.95 8.57
N GLY A 50 33.13 2.62 7.87
CA GLY A 50 33.36 3.05 6.48
C GLY A 50 33.47 1.86 5.53
N ASN A 51 33.91 2.08 4.29
CA ASN A 51 34.14 1.00 3.33
C ASN A 51 35.52 1.13 2.67
N PRO A 52 36.36 0.07 2.67
CA PRO A 52 37.69 0.12 2.07
C PRO A 52 37.70 0.41 0.56
N SER A 53 36.63 0.05 -0.17
CA SER A 53 36.53 0.29 -1.61
C SER A 53 36.14 1.73 -1.96
N GLY A 54 35.91 2.58 -0.96
CA GLY A 54 35.69 4.00 -1.14
C GLY A 54 34.48 4.53 -0.38
N PRO A 55 34.42 5.85 -0.17
CA PRO A 55 33.35 6.45 0.65
C PRO A 55 31.99 6.52 -0.08
N SER A 56 30.92 6.44 0.71
CA SER A 56 29.52 6.57 0.28
C SER A 56 29.16 7.98 -0.17
N GLY A 57 29.85 9.00 0.36
CA GLY A 57 29.48 10.41 0.21
C GLY A 57 28.50 10.90 1.28
N ILE A 58 28.30 10.13 2.35
CA ILE A 58 27.66 10.60 3.59
C ILE A 58 28.75 10.59 4.66
N ASP A 59 29.23 11.76 5.06
CA ASP A 59 30.39 11.91 5.96
C ASP A 59 30.21 11.15 7.27
N TRP A 60 29.00 11.19 7.84
CA TRP A 60 28.66 10.38 9.01
C TRP A 60 28.86 8.88 8.72
N LEU A 61 28.39 8.34 7.61
CA LEU A 61 28.55 6.91 7.34
C LEU A 61 30.00 6.50 7.06
N ASP A 62 30.78 7.42 6.49
CA ASP A 62 32.14 7.18 6.03
C ASP A 62 33.18 7.28 7.15
N ALA A 63 32.89 8.06 8.20
CA ALA A 63 33.75 8.19 9.37
C ALA A 63 33.54 7.01 10.35
N PRO A 64 34.60 6.28 10.73
CA PRO A 64 34.52 5.26 11.77
C PRO A 64 34.05 5.84 13.10
N GLY A 65 33.21 5.11 13.82
CA GLY A 65 32.69 5.57 15.11
C GLY A 65 31.58 4.70 15.64
N THR A 66 31.20 4.92 16.89
CA THR A 66 30.12 4.18 17.55
C THR A 66 29.07 5.15 18.06
N ASP A 67 27.82 4.93 17.67
CA ASP A 67 26.67 5.74 18.06
C ASP A 67 25.71 4.93 18.93
N GLN A 68 25.08 5.61 19.88
CA GLN A 68 23.95 5.04 20.62
C GLN A 68 22.70 5.07 19.75
N VAL A 69 21.94 3.97 19.79
CA VAL A 69 20.75 3.79 18.97
C VAL A 69 19.55 3.43 19.84
N VAL A 70 18.46 4.16 19.63
CA VAL A 70 17.12 3.76 20.04
C VAL A 70 16.37 3.34 18.79
N ALA A 71 15.83 2.13 18.78
CA ALA A 71 15.21 1.54 17.62
C ALA A 71 13.78 1.07 17.92
N ARG A 72 12.92 1.13 16.91
CA ARG A 72 11.57 0.58 16.99
C ARG A 72 11.36 -0.40 15.86
N PHE A 73 11.23 -1.67 16.19
CA PHE A 73 10.77 -2.70 15.27
C PHE A 73 9.24 -2.69 15.22
N SER A 74 8.66 -2.91 14.04
CA SER A 74 7.20 -2.90 13.90
C SER A 74 6.71 -3.64 12.66
N ARG A 75 5.44 -4.05 12.69
CA ARG A 75 4.72 -4.64 11.55
C ARG A 75 3.74 -3.59 11.00
N SER A 76 3.86 -3.22 9.73
CA SER A 76 3.21 -2.02 9.19
C SER A 76 1.69 -2.16 9.10
N LEU A 77 1.19 -3.26 8.53
CA LEU A 77 -0.24 -3.54 8.42
C LEU A 77 -0.81 -4.06 9.75
N GLY A 78 0.04 -4.63 10.62
CA GLY A 78 -0.36 -5.22 11.88
C GLY A 78 -1.18 -6.49 11.65
N LEU A 79 -0.78 -7.29 10.66
CA LEU A 79 -1.37 -8.60 10.41
C LEU A 79 -0.90 -9.61 11.46
N PRO A 80 -1.72 -10.63 11.80
CA PRO A 80 -1.33 -11.75 12.66
C PRO A 80 0.07 -12.29 12.35
N GLN A 81 0.78 -12.77 13.37
CA GLN A 81 2.20 -13.17 13.25
C GLN A 81 2.44 -14.28 12.20
N ALA A 82 1.44 -15.13 11.96
CA ALA A 82 1.49 -16.19 10.95
C ALA A 82 1.45 -15.68 9.49
N LEU A 83 1.19 -14.38 9.26
CA LEU A 83 1.04 -13.81 7.92
C LEU A 83 2.21 -12.90 7.55
N PRO A 84 2.54 -12.78 6.25
CA PRO A 84 3.56 -11.82 5.81
C PRO A 84 3.09 -10.37 6.06
N ASP A 85 3.99 -9.50 6.52
CA ASP A 85 3.74 -8.07 6.69
C ASP A 85 4.95 -7.26 6.19
N ILE A 86 4.78 -5.98 5.95
CA ILE A 86 5.91 -5.06 5.76
C ILE A 86 6.54 -4.80 7.12
N LEU A 87 7.75 -5.31 7.29
CA LEU A 87 8.52 -5.14 8.51
C LEU A 87 9.20 -3.78 8.48
N GLY A 88 9.05 -3.00 9.54
CA GLY A 88 9.64 -1.67 9.69
C GLY A 88 10.65 -1.65 10.83
N LEU A 89 11.79 -1.01 10.60
CA LEU A 89 12.78 -0.74 11.63
C LEU A 89 13.15 0.75 11.56
N ALA A 90 12.77 1.50 12.58
CA ALA A 90 13.14 2.90 12.73
C ALA A 90 14.32 3.00 13.70
N LEU A 91 15.39 3.68 13.31
CA LEU A 91 16.55 3.94 14.16
C LEU A 91 16.61 5.44 14.46
N ARG A 92 16.81 5.80 15.73
CA ARG A 92 17.27 7.11 16.16
C ARG A 92 18.70 6.95 16.63
N VAL A 93 19.61 7.59 15.92
CA VAL A 93 21.04 7.62 16.22
C VAL A 93 21.36 8.91 16.94
N SER A 94 22.15 8.81 18.00
CA SER A 94 22.72 9.97 18.69
C SER A 94 24.24 9.97 18.46
N PRO A 95 24.74 10.74 17.47
CA PRO A 95 26.17 10.84 17.22
C PRO A 95 26.91 11.44 18.42
N PRO A 96 28.11 10.99 18.77
CA PRO A 96 28.92 11.63 19.80
C PRO A 96 29.31 13.05 19.35
N GLY A 97 28.86 14.08 20.07
CA GLY A 97 29.16 15.50 19.80
C GLY A 97 27.91 16.40 19.73
N ALA A 98 28.07 17.66 19.29
CA ALA A 98 27.00 18.67 19.22
C ALA A 98 25.99 18.47 18.06
N GLY A 99 26.02 17.31 17.38
CA GLY A 99 25.06 16.97 16.34
C GLY A 99 23.73 16.53 16.95
N GLY A 100 22.62 17.07 16.45
CA GLY A 100 21.29 16.60 16.84
C GLY A 100 21.04 15.13 16.47
N PRO A 101 19.98 14.51 17.04
CA PRO A 101 19.63 13.13 16.72
C PRO A 101 19.30 12.95 15.22
N ALA A 102 19.59 11.77 14.69
CA ALA A 102 19.31 11.39 13.32
C ALA A 102 18.37 10.18 13.25
N ASP A 103 17.26 10.32 12.53
CA ASP A 103 16.26 9.28 12.33
C ASP A 103 16.44 8.63 10.94
N VAL A 104 16.65 7.31 10.93
CA VAL A 104 16.75 6.50 9.71
C VAL A 104 15.65 5.45 9.72
N LEU A 105 14.84 5.43 8.66
CA LEU A 105 13.73 4.50 8.53
C LEU A 105 14.03 3.42 7.51
N PHE A 106 13.86 2.17 7.91
CA PHE A 106 13.97 1.00 7.04
C PHE A 106 12.64 0.27 6.94
N ALA A 107 12.36 -0.27 5.77
CA ALA A 107 11.24 -1.17 5.53
C ALA A 107 11.73 -2.42 4.78
N SER A 108 11.03 -3.54 4.93
CA SER A 108 11.34 -4.77 4.20
C SER A 108 11.15 -4.59 2.69
N THR A 109 12.21 -4.83 1.93
CA THR A 109 12.24 -4.68 0.47
C THR A 109 12.97 -5.85 -0.19
N GLY A 110 13.06 -5.84 -1.52
CA GLY A 110 14.09 -6.61 -2.21
C GLY A 110 15.49 -6.06 -1.93
N TRP A 111 16.53 -6.83 -2.27
CA TRP A 111 17.94 -6.40 -2.17
C TRP A 111 18.52 -5.99 -3.53
N GLY A 112 18.16 -6.73 -4.58
CA GLY A 112 18.60 -6.49 -5.97
C GLY A 112 17.83 -5.35 -6.66
N LEU A 113 18.14 -5.13 -7.93
CA LEU A 113 17.36 -4.25 -8.80
C LEU A 113 16.23 -5.02 -9.49
N PRO A 114 15.04 -4.43 -9.67
CA PRO A 114 14.58 -3.15 -9.09
C PRO A 114 14.10 -3.28 -7.64
N GLY A 115 14.10 -4.49 -7.07
CA GLY A 115 13.47 -4.84 -5.79
C GLY A 115 13.85 -4.00 -4.57
N ARG A 116 15.03 -3.37 -4.53
CA ARG A 116 15.45 -2.44 -3.46
C ARG A 116 14.60 -1.17 -3.35
N PHE A 117 13.74 -0.91 -4.34
CA PHE A 117 12.77 0.19 -4.35
C PHE A 117 11.32 -0.28 -4.15
N LEU A 118 11.12 -1.58 -3.89
CA LEU A 118 9.79 -2.19 -3.78
C LEU A 118 9.62 -2.81 -2.40
N LEU A 119 8.50 -2.49 -1.74
CA LEU A 119 8.11 -3.11 -0.47
C LEU A 119 7.82 -4.60 -0.69
N VAL A 120 8.38 -5.44 0.17
CA VAL A 120 8.21 -6.89 0.11
C VAL A 120 7.70 -7.39 1.46
N PRO A 121 6.49 -8.00 1.51
CA PRO A 121 5.99 -8.64 2.71
C PRO A 121 6.89 -9.80 3.15
N ARG A 122 7.18 -9.88 4.45
CA ARG A 122 8.00 -10.94 5.04
C ARG A 122 7.32 -11.52 6.27
N LEU A 123 7.50 -12.82 6.47
CA LEU A 123 7.02 -13.53 7.65
C LEU A 123 7.91 -13.22 8.86
N ASP A 124 9.23 -13.27 8.67
CA ASP A 124 10.24 -13.08 9.70
C ASP A 124 11.35 -12.10 9.27
N VAL A 125 12.15 -11.69 10.26
CA VAL A 125 13.32 -10.81 10.10
C VAL A 125 14.60 -11.54 9.71
N ALA A 126 14.64 -12.87 9.76
CA ALA A 126 15.84 -13.65 9.44
C ALA A 126 16.17 -13.54 7.95
N GLY A 127 15.16 -13.67 7.08
CA GLY A 127 15.30 -13.55 5.63
C GLY A 127 15.09 -12.15 5.08
N ALA A 128 14.73 -11.17 5.91
CA ALA A 128 14.35 -9.83 5.46
C ALA A 128 15.57 -8.96 5.15
N ALA A 129 15.65 -8.49 3.90
CA ALA A 129 16.43 -7.32 3.56
C ALA A 129 15.58 -6.08 3.84
N MET A 130 16.18 -5.06 4.47
CA MET A 130 15.48 -3.81 4.75
C MET A 130 16.26 -2.64 4.13
N THR A 131 15.57 -1.71 3.48
CA THR A 131 16.21 -0.54 2.88
C THR A 131 15.46 0.73 3.24
N THR A 132 16.09 1.88 3.01
CA THR A 132 15.45 3.19 3.17
C THR A 132 14.38 3.48 2.11
N LEU A 133 14.29 2.62 1.07
CA LEU A 133 13.46 2.72 -0.14
C LEU A 133 13.78 3.95 -1.01
N MET A 134 14.04 5.09 -0.38
CA MET A 134 14.38 6.36 -0.99
C MET A 134 15.85 6.67 -0.70
N PRO A 135 16.61 7.16 -1.69
CA PRO A 135 17.98 7.56 -1.47
C PRO A 135 18.06 8.87 -0.69
N TYR A 136 19.08 8.98 0.15
CA TYR A 136 19.60 10.25 0.62
C TYR A 136 20.47 10.89 -0.46
N ARG A 137 20.60 12.20 -0.45
CA ARG A 137 21.59 12.95 -1.23
C ARG A 137 22.85 13.03 -0.37
N GLY A 138 23.90 12.34 -0.80
CA GLY A 138 25.27 12.54 -0.33
C GLY A 138 26.04 13.49 -1.25
N SER A 139 27.26 13.84 -0.86
CA SER A 139 28.19 14.69 -1.61
C SER A 139 28.56 14.11 -2.99
N ARG A 140 28.47 12.79 -3.16
CA ARG A 140 28.76 12.07 -4.41
C ARG A 140 27.53 11.58 -5.16
N GLY A 141 26.34 12.05 -4.76
CA GLY A 141 25.08 11.68 -5.39
C GLY A 141 24.15 10.86 -4.49
N PRO A 142 23.17 10.15 -5.07
CA PRO A 142 22.19 9.40 -4.30
C PRO A 142 22.78 8.16 -3.60
N VAL A 143 22.44 7.98 -2.33
CA VAL A 143 22.88 6.88 -1.47
C VAL A 143 21.67 6.22 -0.80
N LEU A 144 21.51 4.92 -0.99
CA LEU A 144 20.56 4.08 -0.25
C LEU A 144 21.28 3.44 0.92
N LEU A 145 20.56 3.28 2.04
CA LEU A 145 21.02 2.46 3.16
C LEU A 145 20.22 1.16 3.19
N GLY A 146 20.89 0.09 3.62
CA GLY A 146 20.36 -1.25 3.72
C GLY A 146 20.81 -1.97 4.98
N LEU A 147 19.92 -2.80 5.53
CA LEU A 147 20.18 -3.67 6.67
C LEU A 147 19.91 -5.13 6.28
N ARG A 148 20.78 -6.02 6.73
CA ARG A 148 20.58 -7.47 6.68
C ARG A 148 20.90 -8.10 8.01
N THR A 149 20.03 -8.99 8.45
CA THR A 149 20.25 -9.82 9.63
C THR A 149 21.49 -10.68 9.46
N ARG A 150 22.39 -10.59 10.45
CA ARG A 150 23.57 -11.44 10.60
C ARG A 150 23.32 -12.55 11.60
N SER A 151 22.74 -12.19 12.74
CA SER A 151 22.34 -13.15 13.77
C SER A 151 21.09 -12.67 14.50
N LEU A 152 20.29 -13.62 14.95
CA LEU A 152 19.07 -13.39 15.72
C LEU A 152 19.19 -14.04 17.09
N PRO A 153 18.52 -13.46 18.10
CA PRO A 153 18.36 -14.12 19.37
C PRO A 153 17.36 -15.30 19.23
N PRO A 154 17.46 -16.32 20.09
CA PRO A 154 16.61 -17.50 20.02
C PRO A 154 15.16 -17.17 20.35
N GLY A 155 14.21 -17.70 19.56
CA GLY A 155 12.79 -17.49 19.79
C GLY A 155 12.29 -16.12 19.33
N SER A 156 12.47 -15.06 20.13
CA SER A 156 11.92 -13.74 19.84
C SER A 156 12.97 -12.64 19.87
N LEU A 157 12.73 -11.51 19.18
CA LEU A 157 13.60 -10.33 19.25
C LEU A 157 13.77 -9.77 20.67
N ALA A 158 12.90 -10.14 21.61
CA ALA A 158 12.98 -9.71 23.00
C ALA A 158 13.94 -10.56 23.85
N SER A 159 14.41 -11.71 23.38
CA SER A 159 15.20 -12.66 24.18
C SER A 159 16.71 -12.41 24.13
N GLY A 160 17.19 -11.48 23.31
CA GLY A 160 18.62 -11.21 23.21
C GLY A 160 19.00 -10.23 22.11
N ALA A 161 20.26 -10.31 21.66
CA ALA A 161 20.82 -9.38 20.68
C ALA A 161 20.46 -9.77 19.24
N TRP A 162 19.87 -8.84 18.51
CA TRP A 162 19.72 -8.85 17.06
C TRP A 162 20.87 -8.08 16.42
N VAL A 163 21.66 -8.75 15.59
CA VAL A 163 22.82 -8.17 14.90
C VAL A 163 22.51 -8.02 13.42
N LEU A 164 22.76 -6.82 12.90
CA LEU A 164 22.45 -6.41 11.53
C LEU A 164 23.68 -5.80 10.87
N GLY A 165 24.03 -6.22 9.66
CA GLY A 165 25.03 -5.53 8.85
C GLY A 165 24.43 -4.27 8.20
N LEU A 166 25.09 -3.13 8.36
CA LEU A 166 24.74 -1.86 7.71
C LEU A 166 25.48 -1.74 6.38
N HIS A 167 24.72 -1.45 5.32
CA HIS A 167 25.21 -1.36 3.96
C HIS A 167 24.76 -0.05 3.30
N TRP A 168 25.51 0.37 2.29
CA TRP A 168 25.11 1.42 1.37
C TRP A 168 25.22 0.98 -0.09
N ALA A 169 24.48 1.66 -0.96
CA ALA A 169 24.62 1.52 -2.41
C ALA A 169 24.21 2.82 -3.10
N THR A 170 24.79 3.09 -4.27
CA THR A 170 24.14 3.98 -5.23
C THR A 170 22.87 3.29 -5.78
N PRO A 171 21.89 4.03 -6.34
CA PRO A 171 20.64 3.44 -6.83
C PRO A 171 20.85 2.19 -7.70
N GLY A 172 21.77 2.26 -8.67
CA GLY A 172 22.12 1.14 -9.56
C GLY A 172 23.32 0.30 -9.10
N GLY A 173 23.98 0.67 -8.01
CA GLY A 173 25.26 0.08 -7.60
C GLY A 173 25.15 -1.23 -6.81
N ARG A 174 26.29 -1.86 -6.59
CA ARG A 174 26.42 -3.00 -5.65
C ARG A 174 26.33 -2.50 -4.21
N TRP A 175 25.79 -3.33 -3.34
CA TRP A 175 25.79 -3.06 -1.90
C TRP A 175 27.19 -3.22 -1.32
N ARG A 176 27.55 -2.28 -0.45
CA ARG A 176 28.83 -2.21 0.23
C ARG A 176 28.58 -2.11 1.72
N GLU A 177 29.17 -3.00 2.50
CA GLU A 177 29.05 -2.96 3.95
C GLU A 177 29.85 -1.78 4.52
N CYS A 178 29.33 -1.15 5.56
CA CYS A 178 29.93 0.04 6.18
C CYS A 178 29.76 0.11 7.70
N GLY A 179 29.23 -0.96 8.30
CA GLY A 179 29.04 -1.01 9.74
C GLY A 179 28.13 -2.13 10.20
N GLU A 180 27.83 -2.11 11.49
CA GLU A 180 26.99 -3.09 12.16
C GLU A 180 26.06 -2.38 13.16
N VAL A 181 24.79 -2.80 13.21
CA VAL A 181 23.83 -2.39 14.22
C VAL A 181 23.56 -3.58 15.13
N ARG A 182 23.71 -3.39 16.44
CA ARG A 182 23.39 -4.39 17.45
C ARG A 182 22.26 -3.86 18.34
N LEU A 183 21.14 -4.56 18.34
CA LEU A 183 19.91 -4.15 19.04
C LEU A 183 19.47 -5.22 20.05
N HIS A 184 18.89 -4.80 21.17
CA HIS A 184 18.30 -5.68 22.17
C HIS A 184 17.07 -5.00 22.79
N ALA A 185 16.09 -5.79 23.24
CA ALA A 185 14.98 -5.26 24.02
C ALA A 185 15.44 -4.92 25.44
N GLY A 186 14.79 -3.93 26.07
CA GLY A 186 14.98 -3.66 27.49
C GLY A 186 14.38 -4.76 28.37
N ALA A 187 14.70 -4.75 29.67
CA ALA A 187 14.24 -5.75 30.64
C ALA A 187 12.70 -5.90 30.71
N ARG A 188 11.96 -4.84 30.33
CA ARG A 188 10.51 -4.90 30.11
C ARG A 188 10.25 -4.52 28.64
N PRO A 189 10.08 -5.51 27.75
CA PRO A 189 9.84 -5.25 26.34
C PRO A 189 8.51 -4.52 26.14
N THR A 190 8.56 -3.24 25.80
CA THR A 190 7.38 -2.41 25.53
C THR A 190 7.58 -1.62 24.23
N ASP A 191 6.49 -1.09 23.68
CA ASP A 191 6.60 -0.14 22.56
C ASP A 191 7.13 1.20 23.08
N ILE A 192 7.88 1.92 22.25
CA ILE A 192 8.44 3.22 22.60
C ILE A 192 7.44 4.31 22.17
N PRO A 193 7.13 5.30 23.02
CA PRO A 193 6.32 6.46 22.61
C PRO A 193 7.04 7.42 21.66
N LEU A 194 8.29 7.12 21.27
CA LEU A 194 9.13 7.95 20.42
C LEU A 194 8.57 8.06 18.99
N ARG A 195 8.35 9.29 18.52
CA ARG A 195 8.03 9.56 17.12
C ARG A 195 9.32 9.80 16.34
N PHE A 196 9.53 8.99 15.30
CA PHE A 196 10.65 9.12 14.38
C PHE A 196 10.28 10.05 13.21
N ASP A 197 11.09 11.07 12.96
CA ASP A 197 10.91 12.03 11.89
C ASP A 197 12.18 12.14 11.02
N PRO A 198 12.30 11.33 9.96
CA PRO A 198 13.48 11.31 9.10
C PRO A 198 13.62 12.56 8.21
N LEU A 199 12.66 13.50 8.25
CA LEU A 199 12.72 14.75 7.50
C LEU A 199 13.28 15.90 8.34
N GLU A 200 13.01 15.90 9.64
CA GLU A 200 13.57 16.87 10.59
C GLU A 200 14.92 16.40 11.14
N HIS A 201 15.06 15.11 11.44
CA HIS A 201 16.27 14.50 11.99
C HIS A 201 17.00 13.67 10.94
N GLN A 202 17.78 14.31 10.07
CA GLN A 202 18.56 13.59 9.05
C GLN A 202 19.97 13.28 9.56
N PRO A 203 20.60 12.18 9.11
CA PRO A 203 22.00 11.93 9.42
C PRO A 203 22.91 13.08 8.96
N PRO A 204 23.96 13.43 9.72
CA PRO A 204 24.91 14.46 9.31
C PRO A 204 25.50 14.14 7.91
N GLY A 205 25.48 15.12 7.01
CA GLY A 205 25.92 14.95 5.62
C GLY A 205 24.91 14.27 4.68
N ALA A 206 23.77 13.77 5.19
CA ALA A 206 22.68 13.23 4.39
C ALA A 206 21.56 14.26 4.23
N GLN A 207 21.21 14.60 2.99
CA GLN A 207 20.04 15.45 2.72
C GLN A 207 18.91 14.65 2.06
N ALA A 208 17.68 14.83 2.50
CA ALA A 208 16.51 14.30 1.83
C ALA A 208 16.23 15.12 0.56
N TYR A 209 16.00 14.43 -0.57
CA TYR A 209 15.62 15.10 -1.82
C TYR A 209 14.29 15.88 -1.66
N SER A 210 14.14 17.00 -2.37
CA SER A 210 12.93 17.83 -2.26
C SER A 210 11.65 17.11 -2.71
N TRP A 211 11.75 16.10 -3.58
CA TRP A 211 10.62 15.27 -4.00
C TRP A 211 10.19 14.24 -2.95
N THR A 212 11.11 13.68 -2.15
CA THR A 212 10.78 12.74 -1.07
C THR A 212 10.04 13.44 0.07
N ARG A 213 10.46 14.68 0.38
CA ARG A 213 9.75 15.58 1.29
C ARG A 213 8.31 15.81 0.83
N ARG A 214 8.07 16.07 -0.47
CA ARG A 214 6.71 16.27 -1.01
C ARG A 214 5.85 15.01 -0.95
N LEU A 215 6.44 13.83 -1.18
CA LEU A 215 5.71 12.57 -1.16
C LEU A 215 5.28 12.16 0.26
N ARG A 216 6.08 12.46 1.29
CA ARG A 216 5.81 12.06 2.69
C ARG A 216 5.06 13.11 3.53
N LYS A 217 5.17 14.41 3.20
CA LYS A 217 4.56 15.52 3.96
C LYS A 217 3.03 15.42 4.14
N PRO A 218 2.23 14.93 3.17
CA PRO A 218 0.79 14.78 3.33
C PRO A 218 0.40 13.70 4.36
N SER A 219 1.06 12.53 4.33
CA SER A 219 0.79 11.42 5.25
C SER A 219 1.21 11.72 6.69
N TYR A 220 2.36 12.39 6.88
CA TYR A 220 2.79 12.85 8.22
C TYR A 220 1.85 13.92 8.80
N ARG A 221 1.34 14.86 7.99
CA ARG A 221 0.31 15.83 8.42
C ARG A 221 -1.01 15.15 8.80
N ALA A 222 -1.43 14.13 8.04
CA ALA A 222 -2.63 13.35 8.35
C ALA A 222 -2.49 12.50 9.64
N ALA A 223 -1.28 11.99 9.92
CA ALA A 223 -0.94 11.27 11.15
C ALA A 223 -0.86 12.17 12.39
N ARG A 224 -0.56 13.46 12.23
CA ARG A 224 -0.48 14.45 13.32
C ARG A 224 -1.83 15.09 13.69
N ARG A 225 -2.87 14.99 12.85
CA ARG A 225 -4.22 15.46 13.18
C ARG A 225 -4.90 14.49 14.16
N PRO A 226 -5.69 14.94 15.14
CA PRO A 226 -6.54 14.05 15.95
C PRO A 226 -7.52 13.27 15.05
N ALA A 227 -7.99 12.11 15.50
CA ALA A 227 -9.10 11.42 14.83
C ALA A 227 -10.39 12.27 14.97
N PRO A 228 -11.28 12.28 13.96
CA PRO A 228 -12.62 12.81 14.17
C PRO A 228 -13.30 12.00 15.27
N PRO A 229 -14.13 12.63 16.13
CA PRO A 229 -14.85 11.91 17.18
C PRO A 229 -15.69 10.80 16.55
N ALA A 230 -15.68 9.63 17.20
CA ALA A 230 -16.52 8.51 16.81
C ALA A 230 -17.99 8.96 16.90
N VAL A 231 -18.71 8.91 15.78
CA VAL A 231 -20.17 9.07 15.78
C VAL A 231 -20.72 7.90 16.57
N GLY A 232 -21.31 8.22 17.73
CA GLY A 232 -21.91 7.25 18.64
C GLY A 232 -22.90 6.37 17.90
N ARG A 233 -22.73 5.05 18.06
CA ARG A 233 -23.69 4.04 17.64
C ARG A 233 -24.99 4.30 18.42
N PRO A 234 -26.14 4.58 17.77
CA PRO A 234 -27.40 4.64 18.49
C PRO A 234 -27.70 3.27 19.10
N LEU A 235 -28.10 3.30 20.37
CA LEU A 235 -28.57 2.16 21.13
C LEU A 235 -29.72 1.46 20.41
N GLU A 236 -29.64 0.12 20.40
CA GLU A 236 -30.68 -0.79 19.93
C GLU A 236 -32.01 -0.53 20.64
N SER A 237 -33.10 -0.60 19.88
CA SER A 237 -34.45 -0.83 20.39
C SER A 237 -35.00 -2.09 19.69
N PRO A 238 -35.72 -2.98 20.40
CA PRO A 238 -35.82 -4.39 19.99
C PRO A 238 -37.06 -4.75 19.14
N ALA A 239 -36.89 -5.87 18.41
CA ALA A 239 -37.89 -6.81 17.87
C ALA A 239 -38.64 -6.42 16.56
N PRO A 240 -39.12 -7.38 15.72
CA PRO A 240 -39.42 -8.78 16.04
C PRO A 240 -38.89 -9.87 15.08
N LEU A 241 -39.10 -11.10 15.56
CA LEU A 241 -38.83 -12.39 14.97
C LEU A 241 -39.35 -12.58 13.53
N GLY A 242 -38.58 -13.35 12.77
CA GLY A 242 -39.10 -14.26 11.74
C GLY A 242 -38.82 -13.84 10.30
N LYS A 243 -37.87 -14.53 9.66
CA LYS A 243 -38.17 -15.45 8.54
C LYS A 243 -36.89 -16.16 8.07
N SER A 244 -36.89 -17.48 8.34
CA SER A 244 -36.38 -18.57 7.52
C SER A 244 -35.25 -18.26 6.54
N THR A 245 -34.01 -18.55 6.96
CA THR A 245 -32.91 -18.78 6.04
C THR A 245 -32.98 -20.22 5.56
N THR A 246 -33.61 -20.46 4.41
CA THR A 246 -33.40 -21.69 3.65
C THR A 246 -31.99 -21.63 3.08
N ALA A 247 -31.06 -22.28 3.79
CA ALA A 247 -29.73 -22.57 3.29
C ALA A 247 -29.83 -23.46 2.04
N THR A 248 -29.43 -22.93 0.89
CA THR A 248 -29.02 -23.74 -0.26
C THR A 248 -27.66 -23.25 -0.70
N GLY A 249 -26.67 -24.14 -0.61
CA GLY A 249 -25.28 -23.87 -0.93
C GLY A 249 -25.12 -23.46 -2.40
N ARG A 250 -24.57 -22.27 -2.62
CA ARG A 250 -23.91 -21.86 -3.86
C ARG A 250 -22.65 -21.09 -3.48
N ASN A 251 -21.55 -21.38 -4.17
CA ASN A 251 -20.20 -20.86 -3.94
C ASN A 251 -20.19 -19.35 -3.61
N SER A 252 -19.53 -18.96 -2.51
CA SER A 252 -19.48 -17.58 -2.01
C SER A 252 -18.75 -16.63 -2.97
N MET A 253 -19.52 -15.90 -3.77
CA MET A 253 -19.06 -14.68 -4.46
C MET A 253 -18.97 -13.52 -3.46
N SER A 254 -18.01 -12.62 -3.66
CA SER A 254 -17.96 -11.37 -2.88
C SER A 254 -18.93 -10.38 -3.50
N THR A 255 -19.99 -10.05 -2.77
CA THR A 255 -21.10 -9.21 -3.26
C THR A 255 -21.14 -7.87 -2.52
N VAL A 256 -21.24 -6.79 -3.29
CA VAL A 256 -21.44 -5.42 -2.77
C VAL A 256 -22.63 -4.80 -3.49
N SER A 257 -23.59 -4.28 -2.73
CA SER A 257 -24.74 -3.56 -3.27
C SER A 257 -24.75 -2.10 -2.80
N GLN A 258 -25.19 -1.19 -3.68
CA GLN A 258 -25.35 0.23 -3.36
C GLN A 258 -26.62 0.76 -4.06
N LEU A 259 -27.41 1.55 -3.33
CA LEU A 259 -28.60 2.20 -3.86
C LEU A 259 -28.20 3.53 -4.52
N PHE A 260 -28.45 3.66 -5.82
CA PHE A 260 -28.17 4.86 -6.60
C PHE A 260 -29.41 5.75 -6.65
N LYS A 261 -29.19 7.07 -6.68
CA LYS A 261 -30.27 8.07 -6.80
C LYS A 261 -30.74 8.32 -8.24
N THR A 262 -30.40 7.42 -9.16
CA THR A 262 -30.74 7.51 -10.59
C THR A 262 -31.45 6.23 -11.04
N PRO A 263 -32.34 6.28 -12.04
CA PRO A 263 -32.99 5.09 -12.62
C PRO A 263 -32.00 4.12 -13.25
N SER A 264 -32.36 2.83 -13.38
CA SER A 264 -31.51 1.81 -14.02
C SER A 264 -31.09 2.18 -15.44
N ALA A 265 -31.95 2.83 -16.20
CA ALA A 265 -31.68 3.26 -17.57
C ALA A 265 -30.47 4.21 -17.66
N ASP A 266 -30.31 5.10 -16.69
CA ASP A 266 -29.18 6.03 -16.64
C ASP A 266 -27.88 5.30 -16.31
N VAL A 267 -27.93 4.35 -15.37
CA VAL A 267 -26.80 3.50 -15.01
C VAL A 267 -26.41 2.59 -16.18
N TRP A 268 -27.39 2.02 -16.86
CA TRP A 268 -27.19 1.13 -18.00
C TRP A 268 -26.48 1.82 -19.16
N ARG A 269 -26.79 3.10 -19.44
CA ARG A 269 -26.06 3.86 -20.48
C ARG A 269 -24.56 3.95 -20.20
N VAL A 270 -24.18 4.15 -18.93
CA VAL A 270 -22.76 4.19 -18.54
C VAL A 270 -22.10 2.82 -18.67
N ILE A 271 -22.79 1.75 -18.31
CA ILE A 271 -22.28 0.37 -18.40
C ILE A 271 -22.16 -0.08 -19.85
N ALA A 272 -23.14 0.26 -20.69
CA ALA A 272 -23.21 -0.12 -22.09
C ALA A 272 -22.19 0.63 -22.96
N ASP A 273 -21.67 1.78 -22.51
CA ASP A 273 -20.55 2.46 -23.17
C ASP A 273 -19.20 1.92 -22.65
N GLY A 274 -18.59 1.03 -23.43
CA GLY A 274 -17.31 0.40 -23.10
C GLY A 274 -16.14 1.40 -22.95
N TRP A 275 -16.22 2.59 -23.54
CA TRP A 275 -15.18 3.63 -23.39
C TRP A 275 -15.20 4.27 -22.00
N LEU A 276 -16.35 4.26 -21.33
CA LEU A 276 -16.48 4.77 -19.95
C LEU A 276 -15.94 3.80 -18.90
N TYR A 277 -15.66 2.55 -19.27
CA TYR A 277 -15.23 1.48 -18.37
C TYR A 277 -14.06 1.87 -17.47
N SER A 278 -13.00 2.51 -18.02
CA SER A 278 -11.85 2.93 -17.20
C SER A 278 -12.15 4.05 -16.20
N GLY A 279 -13.24 4.78 -16.42
CA GLY A 279 -13.62 5.89 -15.56
C GLY A 279 -14.32 5.44 -14.28
N TRP A 280 -15.09 4.35 -14.33
CA TRP A 280 -15.78 3.82 -13.16
C TRP A 280 -15.11 2.57 -12.56
N VAL A 281 -14.39 1.76 -13.34
CA VAL A 281 -13.67 0.59 -12.81
C VAL A 281 -12.36 0.98 -12.13
N VAL A 282 -12.25 0.66 -10.85
CA VAL A 282 -11.02 0.90 -10.09
C VAL A 282 -9.91 -0.04 -10.54
N GLY A 283 -8.82 0.54 -11.05
CA GLY A 283 -7.62 -0.18 -11.50
C GLY A 283 -7.40 -0.10 -13.01
N ALA A 284 -8.47 0.13 -13.78
CA ALA A 284 -8.37 0.42 -15.20
C ALA A 284 -7.84 1.86 -15.40
N SER A 285 -6.81 2.00 -16.22
CA SER A 285 -6.10 3.28 -16.45
C SER A 285 -6.52 3.95 -17.75
N ARG A 286 -6.79 3.14 -18.79
CA ARG A 286 -7.25 3.60 -20.10
C ARG A 286 -7.99 2.49 -20.85
N ILE A 287 -8.90 2.88 -21.74
CA ILE A 287 -9.45 2.01 -22.77
C ILE A 287 -8.62 2.19 -24.04
N ARG A 288 -8.20 1.07 -24.62
CA ARG A 288 -7.40 1.01 -25.86
C ARG A 288 -8.30 0.76 -27.05
N ASP A 289 -9.28 -0.12 -26.88
CA ASP A 289 -10.21 -0.51 -27.94
C ASP A 289 -11.49 -1.11 -27.34
N VAL A 290 -12.59 -1.02 -28.07
CA VAL A 290 -13.91 -1.58 -27.69
C VAL A 290 -14.54 -2.17 -28.95
N ASP A 291 -14.92 -3.45 -28.89
CA ASP A 291 -15.59 -4.10 -30.01
C ASP A 291 -16.87 -3.34 -30.40
N ALA A 292 -17.13 -3.21 -31.70
CA ALA A 292 -18.27 -2.46 -32.24
C ALA A 292 -19.64 -3.00 -31.76
N GLU A 293 -19.71 -4.28 -31.39
CA GLU A 293 -20.93 -4.92 -30.91
C GLU A 293 -21.08 -4.88 -29.38
N TRP A 294 -20.18 -4.21 -28.66
CA TRP A 294 -20.28 -4.07 -27.21
C TRP A 294 -21.64 -3.46 -26.77
N PRO A 295 -22.31 -3.97 -25.72
CA PRO A 295 -21.93 -5.07 -24.82
C PRO A 295 -22.61 -6.43 -25.16
N ARG A 296 -22.70 -6.84 -26.44
CA ARG A 296 -23.25 -8.17 -26.79
C ARG A 296 -22.39 -9.30 -26.25
N VAL A 297 -23.00 -10.45 -25.97
CA VAL A 297 -22.27 -11.66 -25.53
C VAL A 297 -21.16 -11.99 -26.53
N GLY A 298 -19.94 -12.21 -26.02
CA GLY A 298 -18.75 -12.48 -26.82
C GLY A 298 -17.91 -11.24 -27.15
N SER A 299 -18.50 -10.03 -27.11
CA SER A 299 -17.75 -8.78 -27.32
C SER A 299 -16.73 -8.54 -26.21
N GLN A 300 -15.66 -7.82 -26.57
CA GLN A 300 -14.52 -7.55 -25.72
C GLN A 300 -14.22 -6.06 -25.64
N LEU A 301 -13.69 -5.64 -24.50
CA LEU A 301 -13.06 -4.35 -24.32
C LEU A 301 -11.59 -4.55 -23.95
N HIS A 302 -10.72 -3.80 -24.60
CA HIS A 302 -9.28 -3.83 -24.40
C HIS A 302 -8.88 -2.64 -23.54
N HIS A 303 -8.34 -2.89 -22.36
CA HIS A 303 -7.96 -1.84 -21.42
C HIS A 303 -6.50 -2.02 -20.99
N SER A 304 -5.97 -1.05 -20.25
CA SER A 304 -4.72 -1.23 -19.52
C SER A 304 -4.99 -1.06 -18.03
N VAL A 305 -4.32 -1.85 -17.19
CA VAL A 305 -4.47 -1.88 -15.74
C VAL A 305 -3.16 -1.43 -15.09
N GLY A 306 -3.22 -0.57 -14.07
CA GLY A 306 -2.04 -0.18 -13.27
C GLY A 306 -1.86 1.32 -13.06
N ALA A 307 -0.76 1.68 -12.39
CA ALA A 307 -0.39 3.08 -12.17
C ALA A 307 0.55 3.53 -13.29
N TRP A 308 0.08 4.46 -14.13
CA TRP A 308 0.89 5.03 -15.21
C TRP A 308 2.24 5.57 -14.68
N PRO A 309 3.40 5.25 -15.31
CA PRO A 309 3.58 4.59 -16.61
C PRO A 309 3.70 3.05 -16.56
N LEU A 310 3.56 2.41 -15.39
CA LEU A 310 3.62 0.95 -15.23
C LEU A 310 2.22 0.35 -15.41
N VAL A 311 1.74 0.34 -16.66
CA VAL A 311 0.45 -0.27 -17.04
C VAL A 311 0.68 -1.57 -17.81
N ILE A 312 -0.22 -2.53 -17.63
CA ILE A 312 -0.24 -3.80 -18.35
C ILE A 312 -1.50 -3.85 -19.19
N ASP A 313 -1.38 -4.33 -20.42
CA ASP A 313 -2.52 -4.46 -21.32
C ASP A 313 -3.34 -5.69 -20.96
N ASP A 314 -4.65 -5.48 -20.84
CA ASP A 314 -5.61 -6.52 -20.47
C ASP A 314 -6.92 -6.42 -21.28
N SER A 315 -7.81 -7.37 -21.08
CA SER A 315 -9.10 -7.45 -21.78
C SER A 315 -10.22 -8.03 -20.92
N SER A 316 -11.42 -7.48 -21.05
CA SER A 316 -12.65 -8.03 -20.45
C SER A 316 -13.60 -8.48 -21.54
N ARG A 317 -14.24 -9.64 -21.36
CA ARG A 317 -15.21 -10.22 -22.31
C ARG A 317 -16.59 -10.32 -21.69
N VAL A 318 -17.64 -10.00 -22.44
CA VAL A 318 -19.02 -10.25 -22.02
C VAL A 318 -19.35 -11.73 -22.15
N THR A 319 -19.82 -12.34 -21.07
CA THR A 319 -20.27 -13.74 -21.03
C THR A 319 -21.78 -13.89 -20.97
N ALA A 320 -22.49 -12.93 -20.39
CA ALA A 320 -23.95 -12.85 -20.40
C ALA A 320 -24.40 -11.39 -20.30
N VAL A 321 -25.56 -11.06 -20.86
CA VAL A 321 -26.10 -9.70 -20.81
C VAL A 321 -27.63 -9.74 -20.87
N GLU A 322 -28.27 -9.00 -19.97
CA GLU A 322 -29.69 -8.64 -20.07
C GLU A 322 -29.79 -7.11 -20.10
N PRO A 323 -30.09 -6.50 -21.26
CA PRO A 323 -30.12 -5.04 -21.38
C PRO A 323 -30.97 -4.34 -20.32
N GLY A 324 -30.36 -3.40 -19.62
CA GLY A 324 -30.99 -2.63 -18.54
C GLY A 324 -31.07 -3.35 -17.20
N ARG A 325 -30.66 -4.62 -17.11
CA ARG A 325 -30.84 -5.46 -15.92
C ARG A 325 -29.56 -6.10 -15.42
N SER A 326 -28.74 -6.68 -16.29
CA SER A 326 -27.52 -7.34 -15.86
C SER A 326 -26.44 -7.38 -16.94
N LEU A 327 -25.19 -7.40 -16.50
CA LEU A 327 -24.01 -7.61 -17.33
C LEU A 327 -23.04 -8.53 -16.61
N GLU A 328 -22.64 -9.60 -17.27
CA GLU A 328 -21.64 -10.55 -16.80
C GLU A 328 -20.37 -10.46 -17.65
N LEU A 329 -19.24 -10.28 -16.98
CA LEU A 329 -17.93 -10.12 -17.58
C LEU A 329 -16.95 -11.17 -17.05
N VAL A 330 -16.06 -11.63 -17.91
CA VAL A 330 -14.82 -12.28 -17.51
C VAL A 330 -13.68 -11.32 -17.80
N ALA A 331 -13.10 -10.75 -16.75
CA ALA A 331 -11.90 -9.95 -16.83
C ALA A 331 -10.68 -10.86 -16.76
N ARG A 332 -9.82 -10.80 -17.79
CA ARG A 332 -8.43 -11.22 -17.63
C ARG A 332 -7.75 -10.10 -16.82
N GLY A 333 -6.93 -10.47 -15.86
CA GLY A 333 -6.46 -9.54 -14.83
C GLY A 333 -5.03 -9.86 -14.41
N TRP A 334 -4.08 -9.92 -15.35
CA TRP A 334 -2.70 -10.27 -15.03
C TRP A 334 -2.05 -9.15 -14.17
N PRO A 335 -1.41 -9.42 -13.02
CA PRO A 335 -0.95 -10.73 -12.51
C PRO A 335 -1.94 -11.45 -11.56
N MET A 336 -3.11 -10.89 -11.25
CA MET A 336 -4.08 -11.45 -10.28
C MET A 336 -4.86 -12.66 -10.80
N GLY A 337 -5.03 -12.80 -12.13
CA GLY A 337 -5.74 -13.90 -12.76
C GLY A 337 -7.04 -13.50 -13.44
N GLU A 338 -7.88 -14.48 -13.81
CA GLU A 338 -9.19 -14.26 -14.41
C GLU A 338 -10.27 -14.14 -13.33
N ALA A 339 -11.10 -13.10 -13.41
CA ALA A 339 -12.21 -12.85 -12.50
C ALA A 339 -13.55 -12.78 -13.26
N LYS A 340 -14.56 -13.46 -12.71
CA LYS A 340 -15.96 -13.31 -13.11
C LYS A 340 -16.55 -12.13 -12.36
N VAL A 341 -17.10 -11.16 -13.06
CA VAL A 341 -17.80 -10.01 -12.50
C VAL A 341 -19.23 -10.03 -13.02
N GLU A 342 -20.19 -10.07 -12.11
CA GLU A 342 -21.60 -9.96 -12.41
C GLU A 342 -22.12 -8.65 -11.84
N MET A 343 -22.78 -7.85 -12.67
CA MET A 343 -23.43 -6.61 -12.29
C MET A 343 -24.93 -6.77 -12.49
N THR A 344 -25.74 -6.46 -11.48
CA THR A 344 -27.19 -6.45 -11.58
C THR A 344 -27.77 -5.09 -11.19
N LEU A 345 -28.81 -4.68 -11.91
CA LEU A 345 -29.56 -3.45 -11.76
C LEU A 345 -30.99 -3.81 -11.39
N GLU A 346 -31.44 -3.38 -10.22
CA GLU A 346 -32.84 -3.52 -9.80
C GLU A 346 -33.48 -2.15 -9.68
N ASP A 347 -34.53 -1.90 -10.45
CA ASP A 347 -35.30 -0.65 -10.33
C ASP A 347 -36.09 -0.59 -9.02
N ARG A 348 -36.01 0.57 -8.37
CA ARG A 348 -36.69 0.92 -7.13
C ARG A 348 -37.36 2.29 -7.30
N GLY A 349 -38.26 2.39 -8.28
CA GLY A 349 -38.89 3.65 -8.67
C GLY A 349 -37.90 4.58 -9.36
N ASN A 350 -37.62 5.75 -8.76
CA ASN A 350 -36.64 6.71 -9.30
C ASN A 350 -35.19 6.42 -8.86
N GLN A 351 -34.97 5.26 -8.23
CA GLN A 351 -33.68 4.80 -7.73
C GLN A 351 -33.36 3.43 -8.32
N CYS A 352 -32.08 3.07 -8.32
CA CYS A 352 -31.62 1.77 -8.81
C CYS A 352 -30.72 1.13 -7.75
N LEU A 353 -31.02 -0.09 -7.33
CA LEU A 353 -30.11 -0.88 -6.52
C LEU A 353 -29.13 -1.59 -7.46
N VAL A 354 -27.86 -1.20 -7.39
CA VAL A 354 -26.79 -1.78 -8.20
C VAL A 354 -26.01 -2.74 -7.34
N THR A 355 -25.85 -3.97 -7.80
CA THR A 355 -25.08 -5.02 -7.12
C THR A 355 -23.94 -5.48 -8.01
N ILE A 356 -22.74 -5.59 -7.44
CA ILE A 356 -21.58 -6.21 -8.07
C ILE A 356 -21.20 -7.45 -7.28
N ALA A 357 -21.14 -8.59 -7.96
CA ALA A 357 -20.60 -9.83 -7.44
C ALA A 357 -19.33 -10.20 -8.22
N GLU A 358 -18.23 -10.48 -7.50
CA GLU A 358 -16.96 -10.86 -8.12
C GLU A 358 -16.45 -12.20 -7.56
N ASP A 359 -16.03 -13.10 -8.45
CA ASP A 359 -15.36 -14.36 -8.10
C ASP A 359 -14.09 -14.57 -8.94
N ALA A 360 -13.04 -15.09 -8.31
CA ALA A 360 -11.78 -15.37 -8.98
C ALA A 360 -11.82 -16.78 -9.59
N ILE A 361 -11.82 -16.86 -10.93
CA ILE A 361 -11.93 -18.13 -11.68
C ILE A 361 -10.56 -18.84 -11.73
N ARG A 362 -9.49 -18.12 -12.10
CA ARG A 362 -8.14 -18.69 -12.34
C ARG A 362 -7.02 -17.72 -11.96
N GLY A 363 -5.84 -18.22 -11.56
CA GLY A 363 -4.63 -17.40 -11.36
C GLY A 363 -4.12 -17.30 -9.92
N PRO A 364 -2.95 -16.68 -9.69
CA PRO A 364 -2.29 -16.64 -8.38
C PRO A 364 -3.07 -15.83 -7.34
N GLY A 365 -4.07 -15.03 -7.73
CA GLY A 365 -5.03 -14.43 -6.80
C GLY A 365 -5.85 -15.44 -5.99
N LYS A 366 -5.99 -16.69 -6.47
CA LYS A 366 -6.60 -17.80 -5.71
C LYS A 366 -5.67 -18.36 -4.61
N LEU A 367 -4.36 -18.13 -4.73
CA LEU A 367 -3.37 -18.47 -3.70
C LEU A 367 -3.40 -17.47 -2.53
N MET A 368 -4.01 -16.29 -2.73
CA MET A 368 -4.18 -15.31 -1.67
C MET A 368 -5.33 -15.74 -0.74
N PRO A 369 -5.10 -15.84 0.58
CA PRO A 369 -6.14 -16.28 1.51
C PRO A 369 -7.40 -15.42 1.44
N LYS A 370 -8.58 -16.07 1.44
CA LYS A 370 -9.90 -15.42 1.27
C LYS A 370 -10.11 -14.20 2.17
N PHE A 371 -9.65 -14.26 3.43
CA PHE A 371 -9.80 -13.18 4.41
C PHE A 371 -9.01 -11.90 4.07
N LEU A 372 -8.00 -11.94 3.17
CA LEU A 372 -7.32 -10.74 2.65
C LEU A 372 -7.94 -10.27 1.34
N ARG A 373 -8.38 -11.23 0.52
CA ARG A 373 -8.95 -10.99 -0.81
C ARG A 373 -10.31 -10.30 -0.74
N ASP A 374 -11.21 -10.81 0.10
CA ASP A 374 -12.60 -10.37 0.12
C ASP A 374 -12.77 -8.92 0.64
N PRO A 375 -12.02 -8.44 1.65
CA PRO A 375 -12.05 -7.03 2.05
C PRO A 375 -11.47 -6.08 0.98
N LEU A 376 -10.43 -6.49 0.27
CA LEU A 376 -9.81 -5.69 -0.79
C LEU A 376 -10.75 -5.57 -2.00
N ILE A 377 -11.37 -6.69 -2.40
CA ILE A 377 -12.41 -6.73 -3.45
C ILE A 377 -13.61 -5.89 -3.03
N SER A 378 -14.09 -6.03 -1.79
CA SER A 378 -15.22 -5.25 -1.30
C SER A 378 -14.96 -3.74 -1.29
N ALA A 379 -13.75 -3.32 -0.90
CA ALA A 379 -13.36 -1.91 -0.94
C ALA A 379 -13.25 -1.39 -2.38
N ARG A 380 -12.64 -2.18 -3.27
CA ARG A 380 -12.55 -1.87 -4.71
C ARG A 380 -13.94 -1.71 -5.32
N ASN A 381 -14.86 -2.65 -5.03
CA ASN A 381 -16.20 -2.67 -5.60
C ASN A 381 -17.09 -1.54 -5.08
N ARG A 382 -16.94 -1.13 -3.81
CA ARG A 382 -17.62 0.09 -3.31
C ARG A 382 -17.17 1.35 -4.03
N GLU A 383 -15.86 1.50 -4.27
CA GLU A 383 -15.36 2.65 -5.01
C GLU A 383 -15.77 2.60 -6.48
N THR A 384 -15.77 1.41 -7.10
CA THR A 384 -16.30 1.20 -8.47
C THR A 384 -17.76 1.64 -8.55
N LEU A 385 -18.61 1.20 -7.61
CA LEU A 385 -20.01 1.61 -7.53
C LEU A 385 -20.15 3.13 -7.31
N ARG A 386 -19.30 3.73 -6.48
CA ARG A 386 -19.34 5.17 -6.24
C ARG A 386 -19.01 5.99 -7.49
N ARG A 387 -18.01 5.59 -8.27
CA ARG A 387 -17.67 6.27 -9.53
C ARG A 387 -18.75 6.09 -10.58
N LEU A 388 -19.32 4.88 -10.66
CA LEU A 388 -20.44 4.60 -11.55
C LEU A 388 -21.65 5.48 -11.23
N GLU A 389 -21.99 5.62 -9.94
CA GLU A 389 -23.07 6.52 -9.50
C GLU A 389 -22.81 7.98 -9.91
N LEU A 390 -21.58 8.47 -9.71
CA LEU A 390 -21.21 9.84 -10.11
C LEU A 390 -21.33 10.05 -11.62
N MET A 391 -20.95 9.06 -12.43
CA MET A 391 -21.09 9.11 -13.88
C MET A 391 -22.55 9.08 -14.34
N ALA A 392 -23.37 8.22 -13.72
CA ALA A 392 -24.80 8.14 -14.01
C ALA A 392 -25.50 9.47 -13.67
N ILE A 393 -25.21 10.06 -12.50
CA ILE A 393 -25.71 11.38 -12.10
C ILE A 393 -25.24 12.46 -13.08
N GLY A 394 -23.97 12.38 -13.51
CA GLY A 394 -23.38 13.32 -14.48
C GLY A 394 -23.92 13.18 -15.90
N GLY A 395 -24.75 12.17 -16.19
CA GLY A 395 -25.30 11.92 -17.52
C GLY A 395 -24.28 11.40 -18.53
N ALA A 396 -23.21 10.73 -18.08
CA ALA A 396 -22.25 10.11 -19.00
C ALA A 396 -22.94 9.05 -19.88
N GLY A 397 -22.53 8.95 -21.15
CA GLY A 397 -23.14 8.07 -22.15
C GLY A 397 -24.47 8.59 -22.74
N LYS A 398 -24.80 9.87 -22.52
CA LYS A 398 -25.89 10.59 -23.20
C LYS A 398 -25.43 11.24 -24.50
#